data_AF-A0A2E5JJD8-F1
#
_entry.id   AF-A0A2E5JJD8-F1
#
_cell.length_a   1.000
_cell.length_b   1.000
_cell.length_c   1.000
_cell.angle_alpha   90.00
_cell.angle_beta   90.00
_cell.angle_gamma   90.00
#
_symmetry.space_group_name_H-M   'P 1'
#
loop_
_entity.id
_entity.type
_entity.pdbx_description
1 polymer ?
#
loop_
_entity_poly.entity_id
_entity_poly.type
_entity_poly.pdbx_seq_one_letter_code
_entity_poly.pdbx_strand_id
1 'polypeptide(L)'
;YLLPWDQLAIWAITVGSNMAKATPFAGHGGPGAALAQIGDFVMVSDKNDVRFQLLAGRFVGEPALLRFYILHCVFIPLVVGVLIAVHFWRVRKDGGISAPL
;
A
#
# COMPACT_ATOMS: atom_id res chain seq x y z
N TYR A 1 10.75 3.20 -6.26
CA TYR A 1 10.88 3.14 -7.73
C TYR A 1 10.05 4.19 -8.46
N LEU A 2 8.97 4.75 -7.86
CA LEU A 2 8.16 5.79 -8.50
C LEU A 2 8.84 7.16 -8.62
N LEU A 3 9.65 7.53 -7.63
CA LEU A 3 10.15 8.91 -7.44
C LEU A 3 10.95 9.50 -8.62
N PRO A 4 11.70 8.71 -9.43
CA PRO A 4 12.36 9.24 -10.63
C PRO A 4 11.40 9.77 -11.71
N TRP A 5 10.12 9.37 -11.67
CA TRP A 5 9.05 9.84 -12.57
C TRP A 5 9.37 9.73 -14.07
N ASP A 6 10.11 8.69 -14.45
CA ASP A 6 10.37 8.35 -15.84
C ASP A 6 9.24 7.50 -16.45
N GLN A 7 9.34 7.22 -17.76
CA GLN A 7 8.31 6.45 -18.47
C GLN A 7 8.09 5.06 -17.85
N LEU A 8 9.16 4.37 -17.42
CA LEU A 8 9.04 3.07 -16.78
C LEU A 8 8.39 3.16 -15.39
N ALA A 9 8.72 4.18 -14.58
CA ALA A 9 8.06 4.42 -13.31
C ALA A 9 6.55 4.67 -13.47
N ILE A 10 6.14 5.47 -14.47
CA ILE A 10 4.73 5.76 -14.77
C ILE A 10 3.99 4.47 -15.16
N TRP A 11 4.59 3.61 -15.97
CA TRP A 11 3.99 2.31 -16.31
C TRP A 11 3.94 1.37 -15.11
N ALA A 12 5.00 1.31 -14.32
CA ALA A 12 5.08 0.46 -13.14
C ALA A 12 3.97 0.80 -12.13
N ILE A 13 3.73 2.08 -11.84
CA ILE A 13 2.62 2.48 -10.95
C ILE A 13 1.26 2.29 -11.58
N THR A 14 1.13 2.49 -12.89
CA THR A 14 -0.15 2.26 -13.56
C THR A 14 -0.55 0.80 -13.45
N VAL A 15 0.37 -0.12 -13.78
CA VAL A 15 0.15 -1.56 -13.65
C VAL A 15 -0.04 -1.96 -12.19
N GLY A 16 0.87 -1.56 -11.29
CA GLY A 16 0.81 -1.94 -9.87
C GLY A 16 -0.45 -1.43 -9.16
N SER A 17 -0.84 -0.17 -9.40
CA SER A 17 -2.06 0.39 -8.80
C SER A 17 -3.34 -0.20 -9.38
N ASN A 18 -3.34 -0.66 -10.64
CA ASN A 18 -4.48 -1.37 -11.21
C ASN A 18 -4.71 -2.73 -10.55
N MET A 19 -3.66 -3.42 -10.09
CA MET A 19 -3.81 -4.65 -9.31
C MET A 19 -4.53 -4.41 -7.97
N ALA A 20 -4.35 -3.24 -7.35
CA ALA A 20 -5.01 -2.89 -6.09
C ALA A 20 -6.55 -2.80 -6.21
N LYS A 21 -7.10 -2.66 -7.42
CA LYS A 21 -8.56 -2.70 -7.65
C LYS A 21 -9.16 -4.08 -7.41
N ALA A 22 -8.34 -5.14 -7.43
CA ALA A 22 -8.78 -6.52 -7.26
C ALA A 22 -8.85 -6.95 -5.78
N THR A 23 -8.57 -6.06 -4.82
CA THR A 23 -8.68 -6.37 -3.39
C THR A 23 -10.12 -6.79 -3.03
N PRO A 24 -10.35 -7.99 -2.46
CA PRO A 24 -11.68 -8.62 -2.40
C PRO A 24 -12.82 -7.73 -1.87
N PHE A 25 -12.62 -7.06 -0.73
CA PHE A 25 -13.67 -6.24 -0.09
C PHE A 25 -13.44 -4.74 -0.15
N ALA A 26 -12.32 -4.30 -0.73
CA ALA A 26 -11.90 -2.90 -0.67
C ALA A 26 -11.52 -2.32 -2.06
N GLY A 27 -11.40 -3.17 -3.07
CA GLY A 27 -11.26 -2.79 -4.47
C GLY A 27 -12.59 -2.95 -5.19
N HIS A 28 -13.01 -1.95 -5.96
CA HIS A 28 -14.30 -1.98 -6.67
C HIS A 28 -14.39 -3.10 -7.73
N GLY A 29 -13.25 -3.60 -8.21
CA GLY A 29 -13.17 -4.72 -9.14
C GLY A 29 -12.84 -6.06 -8.47
N GLY A 30 -12.83 -6.12 -7.13
CA GLY A 30 -12.46 -7.31 -6.37
C GLY A 30 -13.59 -8.36 -6.27
N PRO A 31 -13.26 -9.66 -6.16
CA PRO A 31 -14.23 -10.73 -5.92
C PRO A 31 -14.75 -10.63 -4.48
N GLY A 32 -15.77 -9.81 -4.29
CA GLY A 32 -16.30 -9.43 -2.97
C GLY A 32 -16.82 -8.00 -2.90
N ALA A 33 -16.54 -7.17 -3.91
CA ALA A 33 -17.08 -5.81 -4.01
C ALA A 33 -18.62 -5.79 -4.04
N ALA A 34 -19.25 -6.80 -4.65
CA ALA A 34 -20.70 -6.97 -4.66
C ALA A 34 -21.29 -7.25 -3.26
N LEU A 35 -20.49 -7.82 -2.35
CA LEU A 35 -20.90 -8.04 -0.95
C LEU A 35 -20.68 -6.81 -0.08
N ALA A 36 -19.85 -5.85 -0.53
CA ALA A 36 -19.63 -4.57 0.12
C ALA A 36 -20.72 -3.54 -0.23
N GLN A 37 -21.96 -4.00 -0.34
CA GLN A 37 -23.16 -3.19 -0.59
C GLN A 37 -24.22 -3.57 0.43
N ILE A 38 -24.83 -2.57 1.07
CA ILE A 38 -25.97 -2.77 1.98
C ILE A 38 -27.16 -2.02 1.41
N GLY A 39 -28.10 -2.74 0.80
CA GLY A 39 -29.19 -2.12 0.04
C GLY A 39 -28.62 -1.25 -1.09
N ASP A 40 -29.07 0.00 -1.17
CA ASP A 40 -28.61 0.96 -2.19
C ASP A 40 -27.27 1.64 -1.85
N PHE A 41 -26.67 1.36 -0.68
CA PHE A 41 -25.40 1.95 -0.27
C PHE A 41 -24.22 1.13 -0.79
N VAL A 42 -23.53 1.67 -1.80
CA VAL A 42 -22.27 1.10 -2.33
C VAL A 42 -21.10 1.53 -1.45
N MET A 43 -20.52 0.61 -0.68
CA MET A 43 -19.36 0.96 0.16
C MET A 43 -18.07 1.12 -0.66
N VAL A 44 -17.93 0.40 -1.77
CA VAL A 44 -16.71 0.39 -2.59
C VAL A 44 -17.01 0.75 -4.04
N SER A 45 -16.41 1.83 -4.51
CA SER A 45 -16.62 2.47 -5.81
C SER A 45 -15.28 3.00 -6.38
N ASP A 46 -15.27 3.45 -7.63
CA ASP A 46 -14.08 4.00 -8.31
C ASP A 46 -13.51 5.28 -7.65
N LYS A 47 -14.29 5.90 -6.75
CA LYS A 47 -13.96 7.16 -6.07
C LYS A 47 -13.50 6.97 -4.62
N ASN A 48 -13.59 5.77 -4.07
CA ASN A 48 -13.26 5.50 -2.67
C ASN A 48 -12.62 4.12 -2.42
N ASP A 49 -12.23 3.41 -3.49
CA ASP A 49 -11.53 2.14 -3.40
C ASP A 49 -10.07 2.26 -2.94
N VAL A 50 -9.43 1.11 -2.69
CA VAL A 50 -8.01 1.05 -2.31
C VAL A 50 -7.11 1.78 -3.31
N ARG A 51 -7.39 1.67 -4.62
CA ARG A 51 -6.58 2.37 -5.62
C ARG A 51 -6.70 3.89 -5.49
N PHE A 52 -7.90 4.42 -5.28
CA PHE A 52 -8.12 5.83 -5.04
C PHE A 52 -7.39 6.30 -3.77
N GLN A 53 -7.41 5.49 -2.71
CA GLN A 53 -6.68 5.78 -1.47
C GLN A 53 -5.16 5.76 -1.66
N LEU A 54 -4.64 4.94 -2.57
CA LEU A 54 -3.21 4.95 -2.89
C LEU A 54 -2.80 6.15 -3.76
N LEU A 55 -3.57 6.48 -4.79
CA LEU A 55 -3.20 7.50 -5.78
C LEU A 55 -3.68 8.93 -5.46
N ALA A 56 -4.63 9.10 -4.53
CA ALA A 56 -5.39 10.34 -4.31
C ALA A 56 -6.20 10.83 -5.53
N GLY A 57 -6.41 9.97 -6.51
CA GLY A 57 -7.08 10.34 -7.74
C GLY A 57 -7.49 9.11 -8.53
N ARG A 58 -8.31 9.34 -9.56
CA ARG A 58 -8.75 8.27 -10.47
C ARG A 58 -7.66 7.89 -11.49
N PHE A 59 -6.65 8.74 -11.65
CA PHE A 59 -5.53 8.57 -12.55
C PHE A 59 -4.20 8.79 -11.82
N VAL A 60 -3.12 8.26 -12.40
CA VAL A 60 -1.75 8.50 -11.91
C VAL A 60 -1.37 9.94 -12.27
N GLY A 61 -0.92 10.70 -11.28
CA GLY A 61 -0.49 12.09 -11.46
C GLY A 61 0.26 12.62 -10.25
N GLU A 62 0.46 13.93 -10.21
CA GLU A 62 1.11 14.66 -9.11
C GLU A 62 0.64 14.26 -7.68
N PRO A 63 -0.67 14.10 -7.40
CA PRO A 63 -1.11 13.63 -6.09
C PRO A 63 -0.54 12.27 -5.69
N ALA A 64 -0.35 11.35 -6.65
CA ALA A 64 0.27 10.06 -6.38
C ALA A 64 1.75 10.25 -6.04
N LEU A 65 2.48 11.10 -6.79
CA LEU A 65 3.89 11.38 -6.50
C LEU A 65 4.09 11.87 -5.06
N LEU A 66 3.29 12.84 -4.62
CA LEU A 66 3.38 13.39 -3.25
C LEU A 66 3.12 12.32 -2.18
N ARG A 67 2.08 11.48 -2.34
CA ARG A 67 1.76 10.41 -1.39
C ARG A 67 2.87 9.38 -1.31
N PHE A 68 3.39 8.94 -2.46
CA PHE A 68 4.48 7.97 -2.50
C PHE A 68 5.80 8.54 -2.00
N TYR A 69 6.05 9.85 -2.16
CA TYR A 69 7.20 10.53 -1.56
C TYR A 69 7.13 10.48 -0.03
N ILE A 70 6.02 10.91 0.56
CA ILE A 70 5.84 10.88 2.02
C ILE A 70 5.88 9.43 2.52
N LEU A 71 5.20 8.52 1.83
CA LEU A 71 5.19 7.09 2.16
C LEU A 71 6.63 6.52 2.17
N HIS A 72 7.43 6.81 1.14
CA HIS A 72 8.75 6.21 0.97
C HIS A 72 9.85 6.87 1.79
N CYS A 73 9.84 8.19 1.91
CA CYS A 73 10.91 8.95 2.57
C CYS A 73 10.66 9.17 4.06
N VAL A 74 9.41 9.05 4.53
CA VAL A 74 9.07 9.31 5.94
C VAL A 74 8.43 8.09 6.59
N PHE A 75 7.29 7.64 6.07
CA PHE A 75 6.47 6.63 6.75
C PHE A 75 7.13 5.24 6.78
N ILE A 76 7.58 4.73 5.63
CA ILE A 76 8.24 3.42 5.54
C ILE A 76 9.53 3.38 6.39
N PRO A 77 10.46 4.35 6.31
CA PRO A 77 11.65 4.36 7.15
C PRO A 77 11.32 4.37 8.65
N LEU A 78 10.28 5.09 9.06
CA LEU A 78 9.83 5.11 10.46
C LEU A 78 9.28 3.75 10.89
N VAL A 79 8.37 3.16 10.12
CA VAL A 79 7.79 1.84 10.41
C VAL A 79 8.89 0.77 10.45
N VAL A 80 9.79 0.77 9.47
CA VAL A 80 10.94 -0.15 9.44
C VAL A 80 11.86 0.08 10.64
N GLY A 81 12.15 1.33 11.03
CA GLY A 81 12.93 1.64 12.22
C GLY A 81 12.30 1.06 13.50
N VAL A 82 10.98 1.16 13.65
CA VAL A 82 10.24 0.55 14.77
C VAL A 82 10.31 -0.97 14.71
N LEU A 83 10.09 -1.58 13.54
CA LEU A 83 10.16 -3.02 13.38
C LEU A 83 11.57 -3.58 13.66
N ILE A 84 12.62 -2.87 13.23
CA ILE A 84 14.02 -3.22 13.55
C ILE A 84 14.26 -3.11 15.06
N ALA A 85 13.79 -2.04 15.70
CA ALA A 85 13.92 -1.87 17.16
C ALA A 85 13.23 -3.01 17.92
N VAL A 86 11.99 -3.35 17.54
CA VAL A 86 11.25 -4.49 18.12
C VAL A 86 11.99 -5.80 17.85
N HIS A 87 12.49 -6.02 16.64
CA HIS A 87 13.24 -7.21 16.27
C HIS A 87 14.49 -7.37 17.15
N PHE A 88 15.32 -6.34 17.30
CA PHE A 88 16.51 -6.39 18.15
C PHE A 88 16.17 -6.55 19.64
N TRP A 89 15.09 -5.91 20.10
CA TRP A 89 14.60 -6.13 21.46
C TRP A 89 14.20 -7.58 21.70
N ARG A 90 13.48 -8.21 20.75
CA ARG A 90 13.10 -9.63 20.82
C ARG A 90 14.32 -10.54 20.81
N VAL A 91 15.27 -10.34 19.90
CA VAL A 91 16.53 -11.12 19.87
C VAL A 91 17.24 -11.06 21.23
N ARG A 92 17.35 -9.87 21.84
CA ARG A 92 17.99 -9.75 23.15
C ARG A 92 17.16 -10.36 24.29
N LYS A 93 15.84 -10.27 24.21
CA LYS A 93 14.93 -10.76 25.25
C LYS A 93 14.80 -12.28 25.24
N ASP A 94 14.84 -12.90 24.06
CA ASP A 94 14.58 -14.32 23.85
C ASP A 94 15.85 -15.20 24.00
N GLY A 95 16.94 -14.66 24.57
CA GLY A 95 18.16 -15.41 24.85
C GLY A 95 19.28 -15.23 23.83
N GLY A 96 19.15 -14.29 22.88
CA GLY A 96 20.19 -13.99 21.91
C GLY A 96 20.08 -14.85 20.65
N ILE A 97 21.24 -15.23 20.10
CA ILE A 97 21.33 -16.01 18.85
C ILE A 97 21.25 -17.50 19.21
N SER A 98 20.40 -18.25 18.50
CA SER A 98 20.31 -19.70 18.63
C SER A 98 21.67 -20.36 18.34
N ALA A 99 22.09 -21.29 19.19
CA ALA A 99 23.30 -22.08 18.93
C ALA A 99 23.12 -22.90 17.63
N PRO A 100 24.20 -23.10 16.86
CA PRO A 100 24.17 -24.00 15.72
C PRO A 100 23.84 -25.43 16.17
N LEU A 101 23.14 -26.17 15.29
CA LEU A 101 22.82 -27.59 15.47
C LEU A 101 24.06 -28.47 15.28
#